data_AF-A0A385THY1-F1
#
_entry.id   AF-A0A385THY1-F1
#
_cell.length_a   1.000
_cell.length_b   1.000
_cell.length_c   1.000
_cell.angle_alpha   90.00
_cell.angle_beta   90.00
_cell.angle_gamma   90.00
#
_symmetry.space_group_name_H-M   'P 1'
#
loop_
_entity.id
_entity.type
_entity.pdbx_description
1 polymer ?
#
loop_
_entity_poly.entity_id
_entity_poly.type
_entity_poly.pdbx_seq_one_letter_code
_entity_poly.pdbx_strand_id
1 'polypeptide(L)'
;MFQERFALSGRNLKIVTSFLLAILLLIMPVLPAAAASPGKTVNASAKLAYNLKGLKHNVAVQKAYIADKYVYVTQRSKGTCYLSRLLISGKDAKYVDQMTVTNTGHCQTLDMYTYKGEHYFYFSSKADPSTKQFWSLQVARLKYKAGSKVDYTKLDRFVYMNYANKTGKRLGTTYRVDGGGNSKYTFFRVQTKEKTVTWSIYSTAALNKLLDSKKQVRMDSAAAVKASIASFTQSGSRIIRPNGSFQGADMLGSSKIYTSGGAEGQTPQIAMMTSSGAYKSLVKITNVGKHEIEGVQTKNGKVYFTIVTDPKNKKNTQKIYYVPDTIF
;
A
#
# COMPACT_ATOMS: atom_id res chain seq x y z
N MET A 1 -39.77 -60.92 15.07
CA MET A 1 -39.25 -59.56 15.35
C MET A 1 -38.35 -59.19 14.17
N PHE A 2 -38.86 -58.35 13.26
CA PHE A 2 -38.30 -58.10 11.93
C PHE A 2 -36.98 -57.30 12.00
N GLN A 3 -35.93 -57.80 11.34
CA GLN A 3 -34.74 -57.01 10.97
C GLN A 3 -34.97 -56.44 9.56
N GLU A 4 -35.22 -55.14 9.44
CA GLU A 4 -35.12 -54.44 8.16
C GLU A 4 -33.68 -54.04 7.88
N ARG A 5 -33.10 -54.61 6.80
CA ARG A 5 -31.85 -54.13 6.21
C ARG A 5 -32.19 -53.13 5.12
N PHE A 6 -31.85 -51.85 5.33
CA PHE A 6 -31.90 -50.84 4.28
C PHE A 6 -30.75 -51.06 3.28
N ALA A 7 -31.07 -51.57 2.10
CA ALA A 7 -30.14 -51.61 0.97
C ALA A 7 -30.30 -50.32 0.14
N LEU A 8 -29.27 -49.47 0.16
CA LEU A 8 -29.19 -48.29 -0.70
C LEU A 8 -28.87 -48.69 -2.15
N SER A 9 -29.74 -48.32 -3.09
CA SER A 9 -29.54 -48.59 -4.52
C SER A 9 -28.37 -47.76 -5.11
N GLY A 10 -27.69 -48.30 -6.12
CA GLY A 10 -26.48 -47.69 -6.70
C GLY A 10 -26.66 -46.29 -7.31
N ARG A 11 -27.90 -45.86 -7.57
CA ARG A 11 -28.23 -44.49 -8.02
C ARG A 11 -28.24 -43.50 -6.86
N ASN A 12 -28.71 -43.94 -5.69
CA ASN A 12 -28.69 -43.15 -4.45
C ASN A 12 -27.25 -43.00 -3.92
N LEU A 13 -26.41 -44.02 -4.09
CA LEU A 13 -24.99 -43.95 -3.71
C LEU A 13 -24.21 -42.89 -4.52
N LYS A 14 -24.50 -42.73 -5.82
CA LYS A 14 -23.88 -41.72 -6.69
C LYS A 14 -24.31 -40.28 -6.36
N ILE A 15 -25.58 -40.09 -5.99
CA ILE A 15 -26.10 -38.77 -5.57
C ILE A 15 -25.52 -38.38 -4.21
N VAL A 16 -25.47 -39.32 -3.26
CA VAL A 16 -24.87 -39.08 -1.93
C VAL A 16 -23.37 -38.80 -2.02
N THR A 17 -22.63 -39.52 -2.88
CA THR A 17 -21.20 -39.24 -3.11
C THR A 17 -20.96 -37.90 -3.80
N SER A 18 -21.79 -37.51 -4.77
CA SER A 18 -21.69 -36.19 -5.43
C SER A 18 -22.04 -35.04 -4.49
N PHE A 19 -23.04 -35.22 -3.61
CA PHE A 19 -23.41 -34.23 -2.59
C PHE A 19 -22.32 -34.10 -1.50
N LEU A 20 -21.74 -35.22 -1.06
CA LEU A 20 -20.62 -35.22 -0.12
C LEU A 20 -19.36 -34.59 -0.72
N LEU A 21 -19.08 -34.80 -2.01
CA LEU A 21 -17.94 -34.18 -2.70
C LEU A 21 -18.15 -32.66 -2.88
N ALA A 22 -19.36 -32.22 -3.21
CA ALA A 22 -19.71 -30.80 -3.29
C ALA A 22 -19.65 -30.11 -1.91
N ILE A 23 -20.08 -30.81 -0.86
CA ILE A 23 -19.96 -30.35 0.53
C ILE A 23 -18.48 -30.31 0.96
N LEU A 24 -17.65 -31.29 0.58
CA LEU A 24 -16.20 -31.26 0.84
C LEU A 24 -15.49 -30.10 0.13
N LEU A 25 -15.92 -29.75 -1.09
CA LEU A 25 -15.40 -28.60 -1.84
C LEU A 25 -15.86 -27.25 -1.26
N LEU A 26 -17.04 -27.20 -0.62
CA LEU A 26 -17.57 -26.02 0.07
C LEU A 26 -17.05 -25.83 1.49
N ILE A 27 -16.57 -26.91 2.14
CA ILE A 27 -16.02 -26.90 3.51
C ILE A 27 -14.48 -26.95 3.50
N MET A 28 -13.80 -26.81 2.37
CA MET A 28 -12.37 -26.46 2.46
C MET A 28 -12.29 -25.10 3.15
N PRO A 29 -11.78 -24.98 4.39
CA PRO A 29 -11.33 -23.68 4.83
C PRO A 29 -10.36 -23.23 3.75
N VAL A 30 -10.60 -22.06 3.16
CA VAL A 30 -9.53 -21.34 2.49
C VAL A 30 -8.54 -21.05 3.61
N LEU A 31 -7.67 -22.02 3.88
CA LEU A 31 -6.55 -21.85 4.78
C LEU A 31 -5.82 -20.65 4.19
N PRO A 32 -5.72 -19.51 4.91
CA PRO A 32 -4.96 -18.39 4.42
C PRO A 32 -3.57 -18.93 4.12
N ALA A 33 -3.18 -18.88 2.84
CA ALA A 33 -1.97 -19.54 2.36
C ALA A 33 -0.80 -19.19 3.26
N ALA A 34 -0.35 -20.22 3.98
CA ALA A 34 0.77 -20.17 4.89
C ALA A 34 2.04 -19.95 4.08
N ALA A 35 2.61 -18.76 4.16
CA ALA A 35 4.03 -18.61 3.90
C ALA A 35 4.58 -17.45 4.73
N ALA A 36 5.34 -17.78 5.78
CA ALA A 36 6.23 -16.84 6.46
C ALA A 36 7.44 -16.47 5.57
N SER A 37 7.67 -17.25 4.50
CA SER A 37 8.73 -17.10 3.51
C SER A 37 8.15 -16.77 2.13
N PRO A 38 8.93 -16.12 1.24
CA PRO A 38 8.47 -15.88 -0.12
C PRO A 38 8.47 -17.18 -0.93
N GLY A 39 7.49 -17.35 -1.82
CA GLY A 39 7.46 -18.46 -2.78
C GLY A 39 8.71 -18.53 -3.68
N LYS A 40 9.34 -17.38 -3.96
CA LYS A 40 10.67 -17.31 -4.58
C LYS A 40 11.47 -16.09 -4.11
N THR A 41 12.79 -16.21 -4.04
CA THR A 41 13.70 -15.07 -3.84
C THR A 41 14.57 -14.92 -5.07
N VAL A 42 14.67 -13.70 -5.60
CA VAL A 42 15.41 -13.41 -6.82
C VAL A 42 16.30 -12.18 -6.64
N ASN A 43 17.47 -12.20 -7.26
CA ASN A 43 18.31 -11.02 -7.40
C ASN A 43 17.97 -10.33 -8.73
N ALA A 44 17.88 -9.00 -8.72
CA ALA A 44 17.58 -8.23 -9.93
C ALA A 44 18.48 -7.00 -10.04
N SER A 45 18.87 -6.68 -11.26
CA SER A 45 19.50 -5.41 -11.60
C SER A 45 18.43 -4.40 -12.03
N ALA A 46 18.39 -3.26 -11.37
CA ALA A 46 17.46 -2.19 -11.66
C ALA A 46 18.02 -1.20 -12.69
N LYS A 47 17.12 -0.56 -13.43
CA LYS A 47 17.44 0.48 -14.40
C LYS A 47 17.06 1.86 -13.85
N LEU A 48 17.90 2.86 -14.12
CA LEU A 48 17.60 4.24 -13.74
C LEU A 48 16.40 4.76 -14.55
N ALA A 49 15.35 5.18 -13.85
CA ALA A 49 14.24 5.92 -14.43
C ALA A 49 14.59 7.41 -14.49
N TYR A 50 14.79 8.03 -13.33
CA TYR A 50 14.96 9.47 -13.19
C TYR A 50 15.92 9.85 -12.06
N ASN A 51 16.74 10.88 -12.26
CA ASN A 51 17.38 11.62 -11.18
C ASN A 51 16.40 12.69 -10.66
N LEU A 52 16.29 12.83 -9.34
CA LEU A 52 15.51 13.90 -8.72
C LEU A 52 16.41 15.11 -8.48
N LYS A 53 16.06 16.26 -9.06
CA LYS A 53 16.88 17.47 -9.05
C LYS A 53 16.11 18.67 -8.47
N GLY A 54 16.83 19.50 -7.72
CA GLY A 54 16.36 20.78 -7.21
C GLY A 54 15.35 20.69 -6.06
N LEU A 55 15.27 19.55 -5.35
CA LEU A 55 14.36 19.44 -4.21
C LEU A 55 14.71 20.49 -3.15
N LYS A 56 13.71 21.17 -2.59
CA LYS A 56 13.93 22.25 -1.61
C LYS A 56 14.40 21.74 -0.25
N HIS A 57 14.03 20.51 0.11
CA HIS A 57 14.27 19.95 1.44
C HIS A 57 15.42 18.94 1.42
N ASN A 58 16.37 19.05 2.33
CA ASN A 58 17.50 18.11 2.44
C ASN A 58 17.12 16.88 3.29
N VAL A 59 16.03 16.20 2.92
CA VAL A 59 15.48 15.04 3.64
C VAL A 59 15.11 13.93 2.64
N ALA A 60 14.97 12.70 3.12
CA ALA A 60 14.60 11.57 2.27
C ALA A 60 13.21 11.79 1.65
N VAL A 61 13.10 11.48 0.36
CA VAL A 61 11.83 11.26 -0.30
C VAL A 61 11.22 10.02 0.32
N GLN A 62 9.98 10.10 0.77
CA GLN A 62 9.26 9.01 1.43
C GLN A 62 8.47 8.16 0.43
N LYS A 63 7.97 8.79 -0.64
CA LYS A 63 7.40 8.10 -1.80
C LYS A 63 7.49 8.99 -3.04
N ALA A 64 7.67 8.37 -4.20
CA ALA A 64 7.57 9.01 -5.50
C ALA A 64 6.43 8.38 -6.31
N TYR A 65 5.71 9.21 -7.06
CA TYR A 65 4.66 8.81 -7.99
C TYR A 65 4.91 9.47 -9.36
N ILE A 66 5.21 8.64 -10.35
CA ILE A 66 5.37 9.03 -11.74
C ILE A 66 3.98 9.15 -12.37
N ALA A 67 3.55 10.38 -12.60
CA ALA A 67 2.35 10.70 -13.36
C ALA A 67 2.69 10.72 -14.87
N ASP A 68 2.08 11.61 -15.64
CA ASP A 68 2.42 11.80 -17.05
C ASP A 68 3.75 12.59 -17.19
N LYS A 69 3.71 13.88 -17.52
CA LYS A 69 4.92 14.73 -17.61
C LYS A 69 5.58 15.08 -16.27
N TYR A 70 5.06 14.58 -15.15
CA TYR A 70 5.52 14.94 -13.81
C TYR A 70 5.85 13.73 -12.94
N VAL A 71 6.83 13.91 -12.06
CA VAL A 71 6.99 13.10 -10.85
C VAL A 71 6.51 13.92 -9.66
N TYR A 72 5.68 13.31 -8.81
CA TYR A 72 5.31 13.85 -7.52
C TYR A 72 6.09 13.11 -6.44
N VAL A 73 6.67 13.82 -5.49
CA VAL A 73 7.39 13.21 -4.37
C VAL A 73 6.96 13.80 -3.04
N THR A 74 6.90 12.97 -2.01
CA THR A 74 6.72 13.42 -0.64
C THR A 74 8.07 13.50 0.07
N GLN A 75 8.30 14.59 0.79
CA GLN A 75 9.39 14.75 1.75
C GLN A 75 8.80 15.18 3.09
N ARG A 76 9.35 14.69 4.21
CA ARG A 76 8.80 15.00 5.54
C ARG A 76 9.72 15.88 6.38
N SER A 77 9.12 16.74 7.19
CA SER A 77 9.77 17.37 8.34
C SER A 77 8.85 17.28 9.55
N LYS A 78 9.26 16.51 10.56
CA LYS A 78 8.37 16.06 11.65
C LYS A 78 7.09 15.45 11.06
N GLY A 79 5.91 15.92 11.47
CA GLY A 79 4.61 15.50 10.93
C GLY A 79 4.13 16.28 9.70
N THR A 80 4.94 17.17 9.12
CA THR A 80 4.59 17.96 7.93
C THR A 80 5.10 17.30 6.65
N CYS A 81 4.24 17.25 5.64
CA CYS A 81 4.58 16.77 4.30
C CYS A 81 4.77 17.90 3.30
N TYR A 82 5.81 17.76 2.49
CA TYR A 82 6.04 18.54 1.29
C TYR A 82 5.80 17.65 0.08
N LEU A 83 4.67 17.87 -0.60
CA LEU A 83 4.35 17.21 -1.87
C LEU A 83 4.92 18.07 -2.99
N SER A 84 6.11 17.72 -3.47
CA SER A 84 6.79 18.44 -4.55
C SER A 84 6.41 17.85 -5.90
N ARG A 85 6.25 18.71 -6.91
CA ARG A 85 6.05 18.32 -8.31
C ARG A 85 7.31 18.66 -9.09
N LEU A 86 7.78 17.69 -9.86
CA LEU A 86 8.98 17.77 -10.67
C LEU A 86 8.63 17.50 -12.13
N LEU A 87 9.09 18.34 -13.04
CA LEU A 87 8.91 18.18 -14.49
C LEU A 87 9.94 17.19 -15.03
N ILE A 88 9.46 16.19 -15.77
CA ILE A 88 10.31 15.19 -16.41
C ILE A 88 10.91 15.78 -17.69
N SER A 89 12.23 15.64 -17.83
CA SER A 89 13.01 16.00 -19.01
C SER A 89 14.11 14.97 -19.21
N GLY A 90 13.88 14.00 -20.10
CA GLY A 90 14.80 12.88 -20.31
C GLY A 90 14.96 12.02 -19.06
N LYS A 91 16.19 11.90 -18.56
CA LYS A 91 16.53 11.16 -17.32
C LYS A 91 16.48 12.00 -16.05
N ASP A 92 16.10 13.26 -16.14
CA ASP A 92 15.96 14.12 -14.96
C ASP A 92 14.48 14.44 -14.71
N ALA A 93 14.12 14.53 -13.44
CA ALA A 93 12.91 15.19 -12.97
C ALA A 93 13.33 16.40 -12.14
N LYS A 94 13.01 17.61 -12.60
CA LYS A 94 13.46 18.88 -11.99
C LYS A 94 12.31 19.53 -11.23
N TYR A 95 12.57 19.94 -9.99
CA TYR A 95 11.62 20.66 -9.14
C TYR A 95 10.96 21.84 -9.85
N VAL A 96 9.64 21.97 -9.69
CA VAL A 96 8.84 23.09 -10.19
C VAL A 96 8.22 23.84 -9.02
N ASP A 97 7.37 23.16 -8.26
CA ASP A 97 6.61 23.72 -7.16
C ASP A 97 6.27 22.65 -6.11
N GLN A 98 5.66 23.05 -5.00
CA GLN A 98 5.19 22.13 -3.97
C GLN A 98 3.86 22.56 -3.37
N MET A 99 3.17 21.60 -2.78
CA MET A 99 2.08 21.79 -1.82
C MET A 99 2.59 21.35 -0.43
N THR A 100 2.27 22.12 0.60
CA THR A 100 2.63 21.79 1.99
C THR A 100 1.38 21.35 2.74
N VAL A 101 1.44 20.17 3.37
CA VAL A 101 0.35 19.65 4.19
C VAL A 101 0.85 19.39 5.60
N THR A 102 0.29 20.07 6.60
CA THR A 102 0.71 19.92 8.00
C THR A 102 -0.02 18.79 8.70
N ASN A 103 0.65 18.19 9.69
CA ASN A 103 0.11 17.17 10.58
C ASN A 103 -0.45 15.93 9.85
N THR A 104 0.30 15.45 8.85
CA THR A 104 -0.03 14.30 8.01
C THR A 104 0.66 13.02 8.43
N GLY A 105 1.80 13.15 9.12
CA GLY A 105 2.61 12.04 9.59
C GLY A 105 3.81 11.74 8.67
N HIS A 106 4.18 10.47 8.55
CA HIS A 106 5.44 10.03 7.96
C HIS A 106 5.51 10.14 6.42
N CYS A 107 4.43 10.55 5.75
CA CYS A 107 4.42 10.86 4.31
C CYS A 107 4.63 9.70 3.33
N GLN A 108 4.39 8.45 3.74
CA GLN A 108 4.61 7.27 2.90
C GLN A 108 3.42 6.90 2.00
N THR A 109 2.28 7.56 2.17
CA THR A 109 1.10 7.36 1.33
C THR A 109 1.05 8.43 0.25
N LEU A 110 1.21 7.99 -1.00
CA LEU A 110 1.13 8.81 -2.21
C LEU A 110 0.83 7.92 -3.41
N ASP A 111 -0.44 7.81 -3.83
CA ASP A 111 -0.81 7.24 -5.14
C ASP A 111 -1.88 8.10 -5.79
N MET A 112 -1.74 8.37 -7.08
CA MET A 112 -2.73 9.09 -7.85
C MET A 112 -3.81 8.15 -8.38
N TYR A 113 -5.06 8.59 -8.32
CA TYR A 113 -6.20 7.92 -8.93
C TYR A 113 -7.13 8.94 -9.59
N THR A 114 -7.99 8.45 -10.48
CA THR A 114 -8.98 9.28 -11.17
C THR A 114 -10.37 8.93 -10.66
N TYR A 115 -11.15 9.95 -10.33
CA TYR A 115 -12.55 9.81 -9.92
C TYR A 115 -13.36 10.97 -10.51
N LYS A 116 -14.45 10.66 -11.24
CA LYS A 116 -15.28 11.66 -11.95
C LYS A 116 -14.47 12.63 -12.84
N GLY A 117 -13.50 12.10 -13.57
CA GLY A 117 -12.64 12.88 -14.48
C GLY A 117 -11.55 13.71 -13.78
N GLU A 118 -11.47 13.66 -12.46
CA GLU A 118 -10.52 14.46 -11.67
C GLU A 118 -9.43 13.58 -11.05
N HIS A 119 -8.21 14.13 -10.98
CA HIS A 119 -7.07 13.46 -10.36
C HIS A 119 -6.95 13.83 -8.88
N TYR A 120 -6.89 12.79 -8.05
CA TYR A 120 -6.67 12.89 -6.62
C TYR A 120 -5.48 12.04 -6.20
N PHE A 121 -4.91 12.36 -5.06
CA PHE A 121 -3.94 11.53 -4.37
C PHE A 121 -4.56 10.90 -3.13
N TYR A 122 -4.26 9.62 -2.88
CA TYR A 122 -4.23 9.12 -1.51
C TYR A 122 -3.04 9.75 -0.81
N PHE A 123 -3.28 10.35 0.36
CA PHE A 123 -2.25 11.10 1.07
C PHE A 123 -2.23 10.76 2.55
N SER A 124 -1.03 10.71 3.15
CA SER A 124 -0.88 10.54 4.60
C SER A 124 -1.67 11.62 5.36
N SER A 125 -2.33 11.25 6.47
CA SER A 125 -3.14 12.17 7.26
C SER A 125 -3.07 11.85 8.75
N LYS A 126 -3.18 12.90 9.57
CA LYS A 126 -3.16 12.86 11.05
C LYS A 126 -1.86 12.23 11.59
N ALA A 127 -0.86 13.05 11.89
CA ALA A 127 0.36 12.57 12.53
C ALA A 127 0.10 12.09 13.96
N ASP A 128 0.83 11.06 14.38
CA ASP A 128 0.95 10.67 15.78
C ASP A 128 2.17 11.35 16.43
N PRO A 129 1.98 12.46 17.18
CA PRO A 129 3.08 13.18 17.81
C PRO A 129 3.74 12.40 18.96
N SER A 130 3.12 11.30 19.43
CA SER A 130 3.70 10.46 20.49
C SER A 130 4.87 9.59 19.99
N THR A 131 5.10 9.55 18.67
CA THR A 131 6.18 8.78 18.06
C THR A 131 7.21 9.72 17.42
N LYS A 132 8.50 9.39 17.52
CA LYS A 132 9.58 10.15 16.85
C LYS A 132 9.42 10.14 15.32
N GLN A 133 8.79 9.11 14.79
CA GLN A 133 8.52 8.92 13.38
C GLN A 133 7.30 9.72 12.91
N PHE A 134 6.43 10.22 13.79
CA PHE A 134 5.17 10.85 13.41
C PHE A 134 4.34 9.96 12.48
N TRP A 135 4.07 8.70 12.86
CA TRP A 135 3.29 7.81 11.98
C TRP A 135 1.94 8.42 11.61
N SER A 136 1.49 8.19 10.36
CA SER A 136 0.15 8.61 9.94
C SER A 136 -0.88 7.70 10.59
N LEU A 137 -2.00 8.26 11.05
CA LEU A 137 -3.10 7.49 11.66
C LEU A 137 -4.32 7.40 10.74
N GLN A 138 -4.30 8.11 9.61
CA GLN A 138 -5.39 8.24 8.66
C GLN A 138 -4.85 8.35 7.22
N VAL A 139 -5.76 8.23 6.26
CA VAL A 139 -5.50 8.50 4.83
C VAL A 139 -6.51 9.53 4.35
N ALA A 140 -6.04 10.52 3.58
CA ALA A 140 -6.85 11.58 2.99
C ALA A 140 -6.95 11.45 1.47
N ARG A 141 -8.01 12.05 0.91
CA ARG A 141 -8.13 12.40 -0.50
C ARG A 141 -7.61 13.82 -0.68
N LEU A 142 -6.60 13.99 -1.53
CA LEU A 142 -5.97 15.29 -1.75
C LEU A 142 -6.00 15.66 -3.24
N LYS A 143 -6.49 16.87 -3.55
CA LYS A 143 -6.28 17.52 -4.85
C LYS A 143 -5.05 18.41 -4.74
N TYR A 144 -4.07 18.19 -5.62
CA TYR A 144 -2.84 18.96 -5.61
C TYR A 144 -3.11 20.43 -5.99
N LYS A 145 -2.51 21.36 -5.24
CA LYS A 145 -2.53 22.79 -5.55
C LYS A 145 -1.15 23.41 -5.28
N ALA A 146 -0.47 23.81 -6.35
CA ALA A 146 0.86 24.41 -6.30
C ALA A 146 0.89 25.63 -5.36
N GLY A 147 1.96 25.76 -4.57
CA GLY A 147 2.19 26.86 -3.64
C GLY A 147 1.30 26.85 -2.39
N SER A 148 0.30 25.97 -2.32
CA SER A 148 -0.64 25.98 -1.21
C SER A 148 -0.07 25.36 0.07
N LYS A 149 -0.59 25.83 1.21
CA LYS A 149 -0.36 25.27 2.53
C LYS A 149 -1.71 24.95 3.16
N VAL A 150 -1.88 23.72 3.63
CA VAL A 150 -3.14 23.26 4.22
C VAL A 150 -2.88 22.33 5.39
N ASP A 151 -3.77 22.30 6.37
CA ASP A 151 -3.73 21.33 7.46
C ASP A 151 -4.57 20.09 7.13
N TYR A 152 -4.16 18.91 7.62
CA TYR A 152 -4.87 17.66 7.38
C TYR A 152 -6.37 17.72 7.76
N THR A 153 -6.75 18.54 8.75
CA THR A 153 -8.15 18.71 9.16
C THR A 153 -9.03 19.29 8.06
N LYS A 154 -8.43 19.99 7.08
CA LYS A 154 -9.14 20.58 5.95
C LYS A 154 -9.36 19.57 4.81
N LEU A 155 -8.66 18.43 4.81
CA LEU A 155 -8.81 17.39 3.80
C LEU A 155 -9.99 16.45 4.12
N ASP A 156 -10.63 15.94 3.06
CA ASP A 156 -11.55 14.81 3.14
C ASP A 156 -10.75 13.54 3.47
N ARG A 157 -11.18 12.77 4.46
CA ARG A 157 -10.34 11.70 5.00
C ARG A 157 -11.11 10.52 5.60
N PHE A 158 -10.43 9.38 5.61
CA PHE A 158 -10.88 8.17 6.26
C PHE A 158 -10.43 8.18 7.71
N VAL A 159 -11.40 8.00 8.61
CA VAL A 159 -11.21 8.03 10.07
C VAL A 159 -11.63 6.68 10.67
N TYR A 160 -11.28 6.43 11.93
CA TYR A 160 -11.52 5.11 12.57
C TYR A 160 -10.82 3.96 11.81
N MET A 161 -9.57 4.19 11.37
CA MET A 161 -8.84 3.24 10.53
C MET A 161 -8.64 1.86 11.17
N ASN A 162 -8.70 1.75 12.50
CA ASN A 162 -8.74 0.46 13.20
C ASN A 162 -10.02 -0.35 12.95
N TYR A 163 -10.95 0.12 12.12
CA TYR A 163 -12.10 -0.63 11.62
C TYR A 163 -12.02 -0.89 10.13
N ALA A 164 -10.93 -0.50 9.46
CA ALA A 164 -10.75 -0.68 8.02
C ALA A 164 -10.49 -2.15 7.68
N ASN A 165 -11.53 -2.97 7.67
CA ASN A 165 -11.56 -4.36 7.25
C ASN A 165 -12.96 -4.78 6.78
N LYS A 166 -13.07 -5.96 6.19
CA LYS A 166 -14.29 -6.47 5.58
C LYS A 166 -15.44 -6.71 6.57
N THR A 167 -15.14 -6.87 7.86
CA THR A 167 -16.14 -7.20 8.89
C THR A 167 -16.68 -5.99 9.63
N GLY A 168 -16.01 -4.83 9.53
CA GLY A 168 -16.31 -3.66 10.35
C GLY A 168 -16.00 -3.85 11.84
N LYS A 169 -15.32 -4.93 12.25
CA LYS A 169 -14.90 -5.15 13.63
C LYS A 169 -13.63 -4.36 13.96
N ARG A 170 -13.44 -4.03 15.23
CA ARG A 170 -12.22 -3.34 15.70
C ARG A 170 -11.01 -4.26 15.58
N LEU A 171 -9.94 -3.76 14.96
CA LEU A 171 -8.65 -4.47 14.75
C LEU A 171 -7.71 -4.40 15.96
N GLY A 172 -7.89 -3.40 16.81
CA GLY A 172 -6.95 -3.04 17.89
C GLY A 172 -6.78 -1.53 17.98
N THR A 173 -5.68 -1.11 18.58
CA THR A 173 -5.31 0.30 18.73
C THR A 173 -4.42 0.72 17.57
N THR A 174 -4.84 1.71 16.77
CA THR A 174 -4.06 2.18 15.62
C THR A 174 -2.66 2.64 16.06
N TYR A 175 -1.64 2.15 15.35
CA TYR A 175 -0.24 2.58 15.51
C TYR A 175 0.31 3.27 14.27
N ARG A 176 0.01 2.74 13.08
CA ARG A 176 0.45 3.29 11.80
C ARG A 176 -0.51 2.90 10.70
N VAL A 177 -0.81 3.84 9.82
CA VAL A 177 -1.68 3.66 8.68
C VAL A 177 -0.97 4.13 7.42
N ASP A 178 -1.03 3.28 6.40
CA ASP A 178 -0.63 3.59 5.04
C ASP A 178 -1.82 3.28 4.10
N GLY A 179 -1.84 3.89 2.92
CA GLY A 179 -2.83 3.59 1.90
C GLY A 179 -2.31 3.86 0.51
N GLY A 180 -3.16 3.61 -0.48
CA GLY A 180 -2.82 3.77 -1.87
C GLY A 180 -3.79 3.05 -2.79
N GLY A 181 -3.36 2.80 -4.01
CA GLY A 181 -4.11 2.04 -5.01
C GLY A 181 -4.26 2.78 -6.32
N ASN A 182 -5.36 2.51 -7.01
CA ASN A 182 -5.61 2.98 -8.37
C ASN A 182 -7.06 3.47 -8.53
N SER A 183 -7.49 3.80 -9.75
CA SER A 183 -8.84 4.32 -10.02
C SER A 183 -9.96 3.31 -9.76
N LYS A 184 -9.66 2.02 -9.61
CA LYS A 184 -10.66 0.97 -9.35
C LYS A 184 -10.65 0.53 -7.89
N TYR A 185 -9.46 0.39 -7.30
CA TYR A 185 -9.28 -0.20 -5.99
C TYR A 185 -8.41 0.65 -5.08
N THR A 186 -8.85 0.81 -3.84
CA THR A 186 -8.11 1.44 -2.74
C THR A 186 -7.61 0.37 -1.81
N PHE A 187 -6.37 0.44 -1.35
CA PHE A 187 -5.92 -0.35 -0.21
C PHE A 187 -5.65 0.52 1.02
N PHE A 188 -5.89 -0.05 2.20
CA PHE A 188 -5.37 0.44 3.47
C PHE A 188 -4.52 -0.64 4.13
N ARG A 189 -3.42 -0.22 4.72
CA ARG A 189 -2.57 -1.02 5.60
C ARG A 189 -2.67 -0.41 6.99
N VAL A 190 -3.19 -1.16 7.94
CA VAL A 190 -3.38 -0.72 9.32
C VAL A 190 -2.55 -1.59 10.24
N GLN A 191 -1.52 -1.00 10.83
CA GLN A 191 -0.73 -1.60 11.88
C GLN A 191 -1.26 -1.17 13.25
N THR A 192 -1.37 -2.14 14.15
CA THR A 192 -1.88 -1.95 15.51
C THR A 192 -0.74 -1.93 16.53
N LYS A 193 -0.98 -1.38 17.73
CA LYS A 193 -0.03 -1.43 18.86
C LYS A 193 0.17 -2.86 19.35
N GLU A 194 -0.85 -3.70 19.15
CA GLU A 194 -0.89 -5.14 19.37
C GLU A 194 -0.08 -5.94 18.31
N LYS A 195 0.68 -5.24 17.46
CA LYS A 195 1.64 -5.80 16.49
C LYS A 195 1.02 -6.67 15.39
N THR A 196 -0.25 -6.43 15.05
CA THR A 196 -0.88 -7.00 13.85
C THR A 196 -0.87 -5.98 12.71
N VAL A 197 -0.88 -6.47 11.47
CA VAL A 197 -1.02 -5.64 10.26
C VAL A 197 -2.19 -6.17 9.45
N THR A 198 -3.21 -5.35 9.26
CA THR A 198 -4.35 -5.67 8.41
C THR A 198 -4.25 -4.90 7.10
N TRP A 199 -4.40 -5.62 6.00
CA TRP A 199 -4.58 -5.06 4.68
C TRP A 199 -6.05 -5.17 4.31
N SER A 200 -6.62 -4.12 3.75
CA SER A 200 -8.00 -4.11 3.27
C SER A 200 -8.11 -3.40 1.94
N ILE A 201 -8.96 -3.94 1.06
CA ILE A 201 -9.15 -3.47 -0.31
C ILE A 201 -10.60 -3.05 -0.46
N TYR A 202 -10.84 -1.90 -1.08
CA TYR A 202 -12.15 -1.29 -1.27
C TYR A 202 -12.36 -0.88 -2.72
N SER A 203 -13.62 -0.71 -3.11
CA SER A 203 -13.94 0.02 -4.34
C SER A 203 -13.59 1.50 -4.17
N THR A 204 -12.70 2.02 -5.04
CA THR A 204 -12.32 3.43 -5.06
C THR A 204 -13.52 4.33 -5.31
N ALA A 205 -14.39 3.95 -6.24
CA ALA A 205 -15.59 4.71 -6.55
C ALA A 205 -16.55 4.79 -5.36
N ALA A 206 -16.74 3.67 -4.64
CA ALA A 206 -17.63 3.64 -3.48
C ALA A 206 -17.09 4.51 -2.34
N LEU A 207 -15.80 4.41 -2.01
CA LEU A 207 -15.20 5.25 -0.96
C LEU A 207 -15.23 6.73 -1.31
N ASN A 208 -14.95 7.09 -2.57
CA ASN A 208 -15.02 8.49 -3.00
C ASN A 208 -16.44 9.04 -2.98
N LYS A 209 -17.45 8.23 -3.33
CA LYS A 209 -18.85 8.64 -3.19
C LYS A 209 -19.19 8.98 -1.74
N LEU A 210 -18.61 8.26 -0.76
CA LEU A 210 -18.79 8.61 0.65
C LEU A 210 -18.11 9.94 1.00
N LEU A 211 -16.89 10.18 0.50
CA LEU A 211 -16.16 11.42 0.73
C LEU A 211 -16.85 12.63 0.08
N ASP A 212 -17.54 12.47 -1.05
CA ASP A 212 -18.35 13.54 -1.66
C ASP A 212 -19.48 14.03 -0.74
N SER A 213 -20.00 13.15 0.11
CA SER A 213 -21.08 13.48 1.06
C SER A 213 -20.58 13.94 2.43
N LYS A 214 -19.35 13.59 2.80
CA LYS A 214 -18.82 13.76 4.16
C LYS A 214 -17.32 14.00 4.12
N LYS A 215 -16.88 15.05 4.80
CA LYS A 215 -15.46 15.35 5.03
C LYS A 215 -14.71 14.24 5.78
N GLN A 216 -15.42 13.50 6.64
CA GLN A 216 -14.86 12.38 7.37
C GLN A 216 -15.71 11.13 7.12
N VAL A 217 -15.10 10.11 6.53
CA VAL A 217 -15.73 8.81 6.35
C VAL A 217 -15.20 7.88 7.44
N ARG A 218 -16.09 7.45 8.32
CA ARG A 218 -15.74 6.46 9.35
C ARG A 218 -15.72 5.07 8.75
N MET A 219 -14.62 4.36 8.95
CA MET A 219 -14.44 3.01 8.42
C MET A 219 -15.27 1.94 9.14
N ASP A 220 -15.92 2.28 10.27
CA ASP A 220 -16.90 1.45 10.96
C ASP A 220 -18.34 1.66 10.46
N SER A 221 -18.58 2.61 9.54
CA SER A 221 -19.91 2.81 8.97
C SER A 221 -20.31 1.66 8.05
N ALA A 222 -21.60 1.29 8.07
CA ALA A 222 -22.14 0.21 7.21
C ALA A 222 -21.81 0.41 5.72
N ALA A 223 -21.81 1.66 5.25
CA ALA A 223 -21.48 1.98 3.86
C ALA A 223 -19.99 1.78 3.54
N ALA A 224 -19.09 2.13 4.45
CA ALA A 224 -17.66 1.87 4.29
C ALA A 224 -17.35 0.37 4.34
N VAL A 225 -17.98 -0.36 5.26
CA VAL A 225 -17.88 -1.83 5.34
C VAL A 225 -18.37 -2.48 4.05
N LYS A 226 -19.53 -2.05 3.52
CA LYS A 226 -20.06 -2.53 2.23
C LYS A 226 -19.15 -2.23 1.04
N ALA A 227 -18.34 -1.17 1.11
CA ALA A 227 -17.36 -0.84 0.07
C ALA A 227 -16.12 -1.76 0.10
N SER A 228 -15.92 -2.55 1.17
CA SER A 228 -14.80 -3.47 1.30
C SER A 228 -14.99 -4.72 0.44
N ILE A 229 -13.95 -5.07 -0.30
CA ILE A 229 -13.92 -6.22 -1.22
C ILE A 229 -13.20 -7.39 -0.54
N ALA A 230 -12.07 -7.12 0.10
CA ALA A 230 -11.24 -8.10 0.76
C ALA A 230 -10.50 -7.47 1.95
N SER A 231 -10.14 -8.30 2.92
CA SER A 231 -9.16 -7.95 3.94
C SER A 231 -8.48 -9.18 4.49
N PHE A 232 -7.22 -9.05 4.89
CA PHE A 232 -6.46 -10.11 5.57
C PHE A 232 -5.55 -9.50 6.64
N THR A 233 -5.24 -10.28 7.66
CA THR A 233 -4.42 -9.85 8.80
C THR A 233 -3.19 -10.72 8.93
N GLN A 234 -2.03 -10.08 9.12
CA GLN A 234 -0.74 -10.69 9.36
C GLN A 234 -0.30 -10.43 10.81
N SER A 235 0.39 -11.40 11.41
CA SER A 235 0.94 -11.33 12.76
C SER A 235 2.28 -12.06 12.84
N GLY A 236 3.13 -11.64 13.79
CA GLY A 236 4.45 -12.25 14.01
C GLY A 236 5.34 -12.21 12.76
N SER A 237 6.02 -13.33 12.49
CA SER A 237 6.90 -13.51 11.33
C SER A 237 6.18 -13.50 9.97
N ARG A 238 4.84 -13.59 9.95
CA ARG A 238 4.04 -13.53 8.72
C ARG A 238 3.82 -12.12 8.19
N ILE A 239 4.23 -11.08 8.94
CA ILE A 239 4.13 -9.72 8.46
C ILE A 239 5.20 -9.49 7.40
N ILE A 240 4.77 -9.29 6.16
CA ILE A 240 5.66 -9.09 5.03
C ILE A 240 6.23 -7.68 5.07
N ARG A 241 7.49 -7.58 5.49
CA ARG A 241 8.27 -6.35 5.57
C ARG A 241 9.72 -6.66 5.15
N PRO A 242 10.12 -6.36 3.91
CA PRO A 242 11.48 -6.65 3.47
C PRO A 242 12.52 -5.99 4.40
N ASN A 243 13.61 -6.69 4.69
CA ASN A 243 14.60 -6.25 5.69
C ASN A 243 14.04 -5.87 7.08
N GLY A 244 12.88 -6.40 7.48
CA GLY A 244 12.26 -6.06 8.77
C GLY A 244 11.59 -4.68 8.82
N SER A 245 11.62 -3.92 7.73
CA SER A 245 11.10 -2.55 7.65
C SER A 245 10.03 -2.40 6.55
N PHE A 246 9.10 -1.46 6.75
CA PHE A 246 8.12 -1.07 5.73
C PHE A 246 8.42 0.36 5.28
N GLN A 247 8.82 0.49 4.01
CA GLN A 247 9.18 1.77 3.37
C GLN A 247 8.16 2.24 2.34
N GLY A 248 7.12 1.46 2.07
CA GLY A 248 6.00 1.86 1.25
C GLY A 248 5.32 0.68 0.57
N ALA A 249 4.21 0.97 -0.11
CA ALA A 249 3.46 -0.02 -0.86
C ALA A 249 2.77 0.59 -2.08
N ASP A 250 2.42 -0.28 -3.03
CA ASP A 250 1.51 0.03 -4.12
C ASP A 250 0.75 -1.24 -4.55
N MET A 251 -0.35 -1.08 -5.28
CA MET A 251 -1.21 -2.16 -5.73
C MET A 251 -1.47 -2.12 -7.23
N LEU A 252 -1.08 -3.21 -7.91
CA LEU A 252 -1.38 -3.43 -9.32
C LEU A 252 -2.70 -4.19 -9.46
N GLY A 253 -3.70 -3.54 -10.08
CA GLY A 253 -5.05 -4.09 -10.19
C GLY A 253 -5.71 -4.22 -8.81
N SER A 254 -6.25 -5.40 -8.50
CA SER A 254 -6.84 -5.75 -7.20
C SER A 254 -6.13 -6.89 -6.48
N SER A 255 -5.10 -7.48 -7.12
CA SER A 255 -4.60 -8.80 -6.74
C SER A 255 -3.14 -8.83 -6.32
N LYS A 256 -2.33 -7.83 -6.71
CA LYS A 256 -0.90 -7.79 -6.40
C LYS A 256 -0.57 -6.55 -5.58
N ILE A 257 0.01 -6.75 -4.41
CA ILE A 257 0.48 -5.69 -3.52
C ILE A 257 1.99 -5.81 -3.41
N TYR A 258 2.68 -4.72 -3.67
CA TYR A 258 4.13 -4.61 -3.59
C TYR A 258 4.48 -3.83 -2.34
N THR A 259 5.51 -4.25 -1.60
CA THR A 259 6.03 -3.53 -0.45
C THR A 259 7.55 -3.42 -0.52
N SER A 260 8.12 -2.26 -0.21
CA SER A 260 9.58 -2.08 -0.13
C SER A 260 10.07 -2.07 1.31
N GLY A 261 11.34 -2.43 1.48
CA GLY A 261 12.03 -2.36 2.76
C GLY A 261 13.56 -2.42 2.63
N GLY A 262 14.23 -1.62 3.45
CA GLY A 262 15.69 -1.50 3.50
C GLY A 262 16.11 -0.13 3.99
N ALA A 263 16.92 -0.10 5.04
CA ALA A 263 17.60 1.10 5.54
C ALA A 263 18.97 1.26 4.86
N GLU A 264 19.62 2.40 5.10
CA GLU A 264 21.01 2.61 4.69
C GLU A 264 21.91 1.48 5.21
N GLY A 265 22.81 0.97 4.36
CA GLY A 265 23.65 -0.19 4.66
C GLY A 265 23.00 -1.55 4.37
N GLN A 266 21.72 -1.60 3.98
CA GLN A 266 21.04 -2.83 3.57
C GLN A 266 20.87 -2.90 2.05
N THR A 267 20.88 -4.12 1.50
CA THR A 267 20.48 -4.34 0.11
C THR A 267 18.98 -4.04 -0.04
N PRO A 268 18.55 -3.11 -0.91
CA PRO A 268 17.15 -2.81 -1.14
C PRO A 268 16.34 -4.05 -1.53
N GLN A 269 15.16 -4.19 -0.95
CA GLN A 269 14.28 -5.32 -1.24
C GLN A 269 12.84 -4.87 -1.51
N ILE A 270 12.18 -5.61 -2.39
CA ILE A 270 10.76 -5.44 -2.70
C ILE A 270 10.09 -6.80 -2.62
N ALA A 271 9.04 -6.91 -1.82
CA ALA A 271 8.18 -8.08 -1.76
C ALA A 271 6.94 -7.87 -2.65
N MET A 272 6.44 -8.96 -3.24
CA MET A 272 5.09 -9.01 -3.78
C MET A 272 4.27 -10.06 -3.05
N MET A 273 3.06 -9.66 -2.67
CA MET A 273 2.06 -10.54 -2.10
C MET A 273 0.74 -10.41 -2.85
N THR A 274 -0.09 -11.44 -2.74
CA THR A 274 -1.44 -11.39 -3.26
C THR A 274 -2.38 -10.59 -2.36
N SER A 275 -3.57 -10.26 -2.86
CA SER A 275 -4.66 -9.64 -2.08
C SER A 275 -5.25 -10.50 -0.97
N SER A 276 -4.85 -11.78 -0.85
CA SER A 276 -5.12 -12.65 0.30
C SER A 276 -3.96 -12.74 1.29
N GLY A 277 -2.84 -12.07 1.01
CA GLY A 277 -1.64 -12.06 1.86
C GLY A 277 -0.63 -13.16 1.56
N ALA A 278 -0.84 -13.98 0.52
CA ALA A 278 0.14 -15.00 0.15
C ALA A 278 1.44 -14.34 -0.34
N TYR A 279 2.57 -14.63 0.33
CA TYR A 279 3.89 -14.08 0.01
C TYR A 279 4.48 -14.76 -1.24
N LYS A 280 4.45 -14.08 -2.38
CA LYS A 280 4.80 -14.70 -3.67
C LYS A 280 6.29 -14.57 -3.98
N SER A 281 6.86 -13.38 -3.83
CA SER A 281 8.25 -13.18 -4.21
C SER A 281 8.93 -12.09 -3.39
N LEU A 282 10.24 -12.25 -3.23
CA LEU A 282 11.15 -11.27 -2.67
C LEU A 282 12.24 -10.97 -3.69
N VAL A 283 12.33 -9.72 -4.13
CA VAL A 283 13.33 -9.24 -5.08
C VAL A 283 14.40 -8.45 -4.32
N LYS A 284 15.66 -8.85 -4.45
CA LYS A 284 16.84 -8.14 -3.93
C LYS A 284 17.48 -7.33 -5.06
N ILE A 285 17.62 -6.01 -4.88
CA ILE A 285 18.21 -5.14 -5.89
C ILE A 285 19.71 -5.02 -5.69
N THR A 286 20.52 -5.51 -6.62
CA THR A 286 21.96 -5.74 -6.39
C THR A 286 22.89 -4.67 -6.96
N ASN A 287 22.40 -3.81 -7.86
CA ASN A 287 23.24 -2.87 -8.62
C ASN A 287 23.00 -1.38 -8.31
N VAL A 288 22.38 -1.06 -7.18
CA VAL A 288 22.09 0.32 -6.74
C VAL A 288 22.79 0.69 -5.43
N GLY A 289 23.74 -0.14 -4.98
CA GLY A 289 24.40 0.01 -3.67
C GLY A 289 23.53 -0.47 -2.50
N LYS A 290 24.08 -0.37 -1.30
CA LYS A 290 23.40 -0.69 -0.04
C LYS A 290 22.82 0.58 0.58
N HIS A 291 21.79 1.12 -0.06
CA HIS A 291 21.19 2.40 0.31
C HIS A 291 19.74 2.24 0.76
N GLU A 292 19.24 3.23 1.50
CA GLU A 292 17.83 3.30 1.88
C GLU A 292 16.90 3.31 0.64
N ILE A 293 15.89 2.43 0.67
CA ILE A 293 14.81 2.36 -0.34
C ILE A 293 13.54 2.99 0.21
N GLU A 294 12.86 3.78 -0.62
CA GLU A 294 11.68 4.55 -0.24
C GLU A 294 10.56 4.41 -1.27
N GLY A 295 9.38 4.00 -0.81
CA GLY A 295 8.20 3.80 -1.65
C GLY A 295 8.34 2.69 -2.71
N VAL A 296 7.22 2.39 -3.35
CA VAL A 296 7.15 1.67 -4.63
C VAL A 296 5.98 2.22 -5.45
N GLN A 297 6.05 2.07 -6.77
CA GLN A 297 4.94 2.34 -7.69
C GLN A 297 4.96 1.30 -8.83
N THR A 298 3.81 0.73 -9.13
CA THR A 298 3.56 -0.16 -10.25
C THR A 298 2.99 0.63 -11.42
N LYS A 299 3.65 0.58 -12.57
CA LYS A 299 3.21 1.31 -13.77
C LYS A 299 3.83 0.70 -15.03
N ASN A 300 3.04 0.53 -16.09
CA ASN A 300 3.52 0.14 -17.42
C ASN A 300 4.47 -1.09 -17.41
N GLY A 301 4.08 -2.16 -16.72
CA GLY A 301 4.87 -3.40 -16.62
C GLY A 301 6.14 -3.29 -15.78
N LYS A 302 6.24 -2.25 -14.93
CA LYS A 302 7.44 -1.96 -14.12
C LYS A 302 7.06 -1.68 -12.67
N VAL A 303 7.97 -2.04 -11.77
CA VAL A 303 7.95 -1.67 -10.36
C VAL A 303 9.06 -0.65 -10.12
N TYR A 304 8.64 0.61 -9.95
CA TYR A 304 9.48 1.75 -9.64
C TYR A 304 9.68 1.89 -8.14
N PHE A 305 10.82 2.43 -7.73
CA PHE A 305 11.17 2.68 -6.33
C PHE A 305 12.23 3.77 -6.23
N THR A 306 12.30 4.44 -5.08
CA THR A 306 13.29 5.50 -4.84
C THR A 306 14.46 4.96 -4.05
N ILE A 307 15.68 5.39 -4.38
CA ILE A 307 16.90 5.13 -3.62
C ILE A 307 17.49 6.45 -3.14
N VAL A 308 17.80 6.52 -1.85
CA VAL A 308 18.49 7.64 -1.21
C VAL A 308 20.01 7.42 -1.35
N THR A 309 20.58 7.74 -2.51
CA THR A 309 21.98 7.39 -2.81
C THR A 309 23.02 8.15 -2.01
N ASP A 310 22.70 9.35 -1.53
CA ASP A 310 23.59 10.15 -0.67
C ASP A 310 22.82 10.53 0.61
N PRO A 311 23.14 9.93 1.77
CA PRO A 311 22.47 10.21 3.02
C PRO A 311 22.79 11.61 3.59
N LYS A 312 23.78 12.34 3.05
CA LYS A 312 24.11 13.71 3.47
C LYS A 312 23.45 14.76 2.56
N ASN A 313 23.57 14.60 1.25
CA ASN A 313 23.06 15.57 0.28
C ASN A 313 21.88 15.00 -0.49
N LYS A 314 20.65 15.23 -0.04
CA LYS A 314 19.44 14.61 -0.58
C LYS A 314 18.68 15.46 -1.61
N LYS A 315 19.08 16.72 -1.83
CA LYS A 315 18.36 17.64 -2.73
C LYS A 315 18.47 17.29 -4.23
N ASN A 316 19.58 16.66 -4.64
CA ASN A 316 19.94 16.46 -6.06
C ASN A 316 20.41 15.04 -6.42
N THR A 317 20.41 14.13 -5.44
CA THR A 317 21.09 12.83 -5.53
C THR A 317 20.13 11.66 -5.55
N GLN A 318 18.94 11.81 -4.94
CA GLN A 318 17.94 10.75 -4.86
C GLN A 318 17.47 10.36 -6.27
N LYS A 319 17.27 9.07 -6.49
CA LYS A 319 17.01 8.51 -7.83
C LYS A 319 15.82 7.57 -7.78
N ILE A 320 15.05 7.56 -8.86
CA ILE A 320 14.02 6.56 -9.10
C ILE A 320 14.59 5.49 -10.03
N TYR A 321 14.51 4.25 -9.60
CA TYR A 321 14.87 3.07 -10.37
C TYR A 321 13.64 2.24 -10.66
N TYR A 322 13.77 1.26 -11.56
CA TYR A 322 12.75 0.24 -11.77
C TYR A 322 13.32 -1.12 -12.12
N VAL A 323 12.51 -2.14 -11.87
CA VAL A 323 12.65 -3.49 -12.42
C VAL A 323 11.36 -3.87 -13.17
N PRO A 324 11.40 -4.79 -14.15
CA PRO A 324 10.19 -5.36 -14.73
C PRO A 324 9.31 -6.06 -13.68
N ASP A 325 8.00 -5.92 -13.79
CA ASP A 325 7.06 -6.58 -12.87
C ASP A 325 7.00 -8.10 -13.05
N THR A 326 7.39 -8.61 -14.22
CA THR A 326 7.48 -10.04 -14.56
C THR A 326 8.48 -10.83 -13.71
N ILE A 327 9.40 -10.15 -13.03
CA ILE A 327 10.36 -10.78 -12.11
C ILE A 327 9.66 -11.26 -10.83
N PHE A 328 8.55 -10.64 -10.43
CA PHE A 328 7.82 -10.93 -9.20
C PHE A 328 6.86 -12.11 -9.35
#